data_AF-A0A183H5V4-F1
#
_entry.id   AF-A0A183H5V4-F1
#
_cell.length_a   1.000
_cell.length_b   1.000
_cell.length_c   1.000
_cell.angle_alpha   90.00
_cell.angle_beta   90.00
_cell.angle_gamma   90.00
#
_symmetry.space_group_name_H-M   'P 1'
#
loop_
_entity.id
_entity.type
_entity.pdbx_description
1 polymer ?
#
loop_
_entity_poly.entity_id
_entity_poly.type
_entity_poly.pdbx_seq_one_letter_code
_entity_poly.pdbx_strand_id
1 'polypeptide(L)'
;MEFLFGRKKTPAEMLRQNQRALNKAMRELDRERSRLEMQEKKIIADIKKMAKMNQMDSVKVMAKDLVRTRRHIKKFIMMKANIQAVSLRVQTLKSQDAMAQAMKGVTRAMQNMNRQLNLPQIQKIMMEFERQSEIMDMKEEMMGEAVDDAIADEADEEETEAIVAQV
;
A
#
# COMPACT_ATOMS: atom_id res chain seq x y z
N MET A 1 21.30 19.04 28.90
CA MET A 1 20.19 18.07 28.97
C MET A 1 19.66 17.60 27.61
N GLU A 2 20.19 18.07 26.47
CA GLU A 2 19.80 17.57 25.12
C GLU A 2 20.46 16.25 24.69
N PHE A 3 21.46 15.76 25.42
CA PHE A 3 22.20 14.53 25.08
C PHE A 3 21.54 13.25 25.65
N LEU A 4 20.66 13.38 26.65
CA LEU A 4 20.06 12.24 27.37
C LEU A 4 18.63 11.89 26.94
N PHE A 5 17.93 12.82 26.27
CA PHE A 5 16.61 12.59 25.68
C PHE A 5 16.71 12.89 24.19
N GLY A 6 16.83 11.84 23.37
CA GLY A 6 17.04 11.95 21.94
C GLY A 6 16.11 12.99 21.30
N ARG A 7 16.67 13.83 20.43
CA ARG A 7 15.94 14.91 19.74
C ARG A 7 14.60 14.38 19.22
N LYS A 8 13.50 15.01 19.63
CA LYS A 8 12.17 14.73 19.06
C LYS A 8 12.28 14.96 17.56
N LYS A 9 12.03 13.91 16.77
CA LYS A 9 12.09 13.98 15.31
C LYS A 9 11.09 15.01 14.81
N THR A 10 11.53 15.82 13.86
CA THR A 10 10.63 16.75 13.18
C THR A 10 9.59 15.97 12.35
N PRO A 11 8.41 16.54 12.08
CA PRO A 11 7.42 15.91 11.19
C PRO A 11 8.02 15.49 9.84
N ALA A 12 8.89 16.32 9.25
CA ALA A 12 9.59 16.02 8.00
C ALA A 12 10.56 14.81 8.12
N GLU A 13 11.24 14.65 9.25
CA GLU A 13 12.10 13.49 9.52
C GLU A 13 11.28 12.22 9.74
N MET A 14 10.13 12.31 10.42
CA MET A 14 9.20 11.19 10.60
C MET A 14 8.62 10.73 9.25
N LEU A 15 8.17 11.65 8.40
CA LEU A 15 7.68 11.33 7.04
C LEU A 15 8.76 10.66 6.19
N ARG A 16 10.00 11.16 6.23
CA ARG A 16 11.14 10.53 5.52
C ARG A 16 11.46 9.14 6.06
N GLN A 17 11.41 8.93 7.37
CA GLN A 17 11.65 7.63 7.97
C GLN A 17 10.55 6.63 7.59
N ASN A 18 9.29 7.04 7.65
CA ASN A 18 8.14 6.22 7.27
C ASN A 18 8.22 5.84 5.79
N GLN A 19 8.54 6.78 4.90
CA GLN A 19 8.75 6.49 3.48
C GLN A 19 9.84 5.43 3.25
N ARG A 20 10.95 5.49 3.99
CA ARG A 20 12.02 4.48 3.91
C ARG A 20 11.56 3.12 4.43
N ALA A 21 10.81 3.09 5.51
CA ALA A 21 10.26 1.87 6.08
C ALA A 21 9.28 1.19 5.10
N LEU A 22 8.36 1.96 4.50
CA LEU A 22 7.43 1.48 3.48
C LEU A 22 8.17 0.91 2.26
N ASN A 23 9.18 1.63 1.76
CA ASN A 23 10.01 1.16 0.65
C ASN A 23 10.78 -0.14 0.98
N LYS A 24 11.25 -0.28 2.23
CA LYS A 24 11.89 -1.51 2.70
C LYS A 24 10.89 -2.68 2.72
N ALA A 25 9.70 -2.45 3.27
CA ALA A 25 8.62 -3.45 3.32
C ALA A 25 8.21 -3.91 1.91
N MET A 26 8.03 -2.99 0.95
CA MET A 26 7.72 -3.35 -0.45
C MET A 26 8.77 -4.29 -1.06
N ARG A 27 10.07 -4.02 -0.85
CA ARG A 27 11.15 -4.88 -1.35
C ARG A 27 11.18 -6.24 -0.68
N GLU A 28 10.81 -6.30 0.59
CA GLU A 28 10.73 -7.55 1.34
C GLU A 28 9.56 -8.42 0.84
N LEU A 29 8.39 -7.82 0.60
CA LEU A 29 7.25 -8.49 -0.03
C LEU A 29 7.61 -9.00 -1.45
N ASP A 30 8.31 -8.21 -2.25
CA ASP A 30 8.76 -8.64 -3.59
C ASP A 30 9.70 -9.86 -3.54
N ARG A 31 10.63 -9.88 -2.56
CA ARG A 31 11.54 -11.03 -2.37
C ARG A 31 10.77 -12.27 -1.95
N GLU A 32 9.84 -12.14 -1.02
CA GLU A 32 9.05 -13.28 -0.55
C GLU A 32 8.11 -13.81 -1.63
N ARG A 33 7.46 -12.91 -2.39
CA ARG A 33 6.68 -13.29 -3.57
C ARG A 33 7.53 -14.08 -4.57
N SER A 34 8.74 -13.61 -4.89
CA SER A 34 9.63 -14.31 -5.84
C SER A 34 10.06 -15.69 -5.34
N ARG A 35 10.24 -15.88 -4.03
CA ARG A 35 10.49 -17.19 -3.44
C ARG A 35 9.30 -18.13 -3.61
N LEU A 36 8.09 -17.64 -3.33
CA LEU A 36 6.85 -18.41 -3.52
C LEU A 36 6.62 -18.77 -4.99
N GLU A 37 6.88 -17.86 -5.94
CA GLU A 37 6.80 -18.15 -7.38
C GLU A 37 7.78 -19.25 -7.82
N MET A 38 8.99 -19.30 -7.24
CA MET A 38 9.93 -20.41 -7.49
C MET A 38 9.44 -21.72 -6.88
N GLN A 39 8.87 -21.67 -5.66
CA GLN A 39 8.28 -22.84 -5.01
C GLN A 39 7.09 -23.37 -5.80
N GLU A 40 6.22 -22.50 -6.33
CA GLU A 40 5.10 -22.85 -7.20
C GLU A 40 5.56 -23.68 -8.39
N LYS A 41 6.60 -23.22 -9.10
CA LYS A 41 7.18 -23.95 -10.25
C LYS A 41 7.70 -25.33 -9.86
N LYS A 42 8.31 -25.44 -8.68
CA LYS A 42 8.82 -26.72 -8.16
C LYS A 42 7.66 -27.67 -7.83
N ILE A 43 6.64 -27.20 -7.12
CA ILE A 43 5.45 -27.98 -6.79
C ILE A 43 4.76 -28.50 -8.06
N ILE A 44 4.62 -27.66 -9.10
CA ILE A 44 4.05 -28.10 -10.39
C ILE A 44 4.88 -29.23 -11.03
N ALA A 45 6.22 -29.13 -10.99
CA ALA A 45 7.08 -30.18 -11.52
C ALA A 45 6.96 -31.48 -10.72
N ASP A 46 6.89 -31.39 -9.39
CA ASP A 46 6.74 -32.53 -8.49
C ASP A 46 5.36 -33.19 -8.66
N ILE A 47 4.28 -32.42 -8.79
CA ILE A 47 2.92 -32.92 -9.11
C ILE A 47 2.94 -33.77 -10.39
N LYS A 48 3.53 -33.24 -11.48
CA LYS A 48 3.64 -33.96 -12.76
C LYS A 48 4.45 -35.24 -12.64
N LYS A 49 5.49 -35.24 -11.81
CA LYS A 49 6.32 -36.43 -11.57
C LYS A 49 5.55 -37.50 -10.78
N MET A 50 4.84 -37.12 -9.73
CA MET A 50 4.06 -38.05 -8.89
C MET A 50 2.86 -38.63 -9.64
N ALA A 51 2.22 -37.83 -10.51
CA ALA A 51 1.14 -38.30 -11.38
C ALA A 51 1.63 -39.39 -12.35
N LYS A 52 2.80 -39.21 -12.97
CA LYS A 52 3.42 -40.24 -13.83
C LYS A 52 3.76 -41.53 -13.08
N MET A 53 4.02 -41.44 -11.79
CA MET A 53 4.26 -42.59 -10.91
C MET A 53 2.96 -43.21 -10.37
N ASN A 54 1.80 -42.71 -10.80
CA ASN A 54 0.46 -43.12 -10.37
C ASN A 54 0.22 -42.98 -8.85
N GLN A 55 0.91 -42.04 -8.20
CA GLN A 55 0.77 -41.75 -6.77
C GLN A 55 -0.26 -40.64 -6.52
N MET A 56 -1.54 -40.97 -6.73
CA MET A 56 -2.60 -39.95 -6.73
C MET A 56 -2.86 -39.29 -5.36
N ASP A 57 -2.63 -39.97 -4.25
CA ASP A 57 -2.76 -39.36 -2.93
C ASP A 57 -1.72 -38.25 -2.71
N SER A 58 -0.48 -38.48 -3.14
CA SER A 58 0.59 -37.46 -3.13
C SER A 58 0.24 -36.28 -4.03
N VAL A 59 -0.33 -36.53 -5.21
CA VAL A 59 -0.77 -35.49 -6.15
C VAL A 59 -1.85 -34.61 -5.52
N LYS A 60 -2.85 -35.19 -4.85
CA LYS A 60 -3.90 -34.43 -4.16
C LYS A 60 -3.34 -33.53 -3.05
N VAL A 61 -2.40 -34.04 -2.26
CA VAL A 61 -1.76 -33.24 -1.19
C VAL A 61 -0.95 -32.08 -1.78
N MET A 62 -0.15 -32.34 -2.82
CA MET A 62 0.64 -31.32 -3.49
C MET A 62 -0.22 -30.29 -4.23
N ALA A 63 -1.36 -30.69 -4.80
CA ALA A 63 -2.32 -29.78 -5.43
C ALA A 63 -2.90 -28.78 -4.42
N LYS A 64 -3.24 -29.23 -3.19
CA LYS A 64 -3.65 -28.33 -2.11
C LYS A 64 -2.56 -27.33 -1.74
N ASP A 65 -1.31 -27.78 -1.70
CA ASP A 65 -0.16 -26.90 -1.44
C ASP A 65 0.07 -25.87 -2.56
N LEU A 66 -0.16 -26.27 -3.81
CA LEU A 66 -0.10 -25.38 -4.98
C LEU A 66 -1.14 -24.25 -4.89
N VAL A 67 -2.40 -24.59 -4.59
CA VAL A 67 -3.49 -23.59 -4.43
C VAL A 67 -3.15 -22.60 -3.31
N ARG A 68 -2.72 -23.10 -2.15
CA ARG A 68 -2.28 -22.24 -1.04
C ARG A 68 -1.13 -21.31 -1.44
N THR A 69 -0.14 -21.84 -2.14
CA THR A 69 1.02 -21.05 -2.62
C THR A 69 0.58 -19.92 -3.56
N ARG A 70 -0.31 -20.21 -4.51
CA ARG A 70 -0.89 -19.20 -5.41
C ARG A 70 -1.68 -18.13 -4.67
N ARG A 71 -2.49 -18.54 -3.69
CA ARG A 71 -3.25 -17.62 -2.83
C ARG A 71 -2.32 -16.70 -2.05
N HIS A 72 -1.22 -17.22 -1.50
CA HIS A 72 -0.20 -16.40 -0.86
C HIS A 72 0.42 -15.40 -1.84
N ILE A 73 0.84 -15.83 -3.04
CA ILE A 73 1.37 -14.92 -4.07
C ILE A 73 0.40 -13.78 -4.36
N LYS A 74 -0.90 -14.08 -4.56
CA LYS A 74 -1.95 -13.07 -4.77
C LYS A 74 -2.06 -12.11 -3.58
N LYS A 75 -2.04 -12.64 -2.35
CA LYS A 75 -2.07 -11.84 -1.11
C LYS A 75 -0.86 -10.91 -1.01
N PHE A 76 0.34 -11.37 -1.36
CA PHE A 76 1.55 -10.54 -1.40
C PHE A 76 1.45 -9.41 -2.44
N ILE A 77 0.86 -9.67 -3.61
CA ILE A 77 0.60 -8.64 -4.63
C ILE A 77 -0.36 -7.57 -4.09
N MET A 78 -1.47 -7.97 -3.48
CA MET A 78 -2.43 -7.04 -2.88
C MET A 78 -1.82 -6.22 -1.74
N MET A 79 -1.08 -6.87 -0.83
CA MET A 79 -0.37 -6.18 0.25
C MET A 79 0.63 -5.14 -0.29
N LYS A 80 1.37 -5.47 -1.35
CA LYS A 80 2.29 -4.53 -1.99
C LYS A 80 1.54 -3.32 -2.55
N ALA A 81 0.42 -3.54 -3.23
CA ALA A 81 -0.42 -2.46 -3.76
C ALA A 81 -0.91 -1.53 -2.63
N ASN A 82 -1.36 -2.10 -1.51
CA ASN A 82 -1.80 -1.33 -0.34
C ASN A 82 -0.66 -0.49 0.26
N ILE A 83 0.54 -1.07 0.42
CA ILE A 83 1.71 -0.32 0.91
C ILE A 83 2.10 0.79 -0.08
N GLN A 84 2.00 0.54 -1.38
CA GLN A 84 2.28 1.54 -2.41
C GLN A 84 1.26 2.69 -2.36
N ALA A 85 -0.01 2.42 -2.11
CA ALA A 85 -1.04 3.43 -1.91
C ALA A 85 -0.75 4.29 -0.66
N VAL A 86 -0.42 3.66 0.48
CA VAL A 86 -0.02 4.37 1.70
C VAL A 86 1.23 5.21 1.47
N SER A 87 2.21 4.68 0.76
CA SER A 87 3.43 5.39 0.36
C SER A 87 3.12 6.65 -0.46
N LEU A 88 2.20 6.54 -1.43
CA LEU A 88 1.77 7.70 -2.21
C LEU A 88 1.08 8.75 -1.32
N ARG A 89 0.21 8.32 -0.39
CA ARG A 89 -0.43 9.23 0.57
C ARG A 89 0.59 9.96 1.45
N VAL A 90 1.61 9.27 1.94
CA VAL A 90 2.73 9.88 2.69
C VAL A 90 3.50 10.91 1.84
N GLN A 91 3.71 10.63 0.55
CA GLN A 91 4.32 11.57 -0.38
C GLN A 91 3.45 12.82 -0.61
N THR A 92 2.13 12.65 -0.74
CA THR A 92 1.17 13.76 -0.84
C THR A 92 1.19 14.64 0.40
N LEU A 93 1.13 14.04 1.61
CA LEU A 93 1.22 14.77 2.88
C LEU A 93 2.51 15.58 3.00
N LYS A 94 3.64 15.04 2.56
CA LYS A 94 4.92 15.77 2.54
C LYS A 94 4.87 16.99 1.60
N SER A 95 4.24 16.86 0.43
CA SER A 95 4.08 17.98 -0.51
C SER A 95 3.13 19.04 0.04
N GLN A 96 2.05 18.63 0.71
CA GLN A 96 1.11 19.53 1.39
C GLN A 96 1.79 20.30 2.53
N ASP A 97 2.61 19.63 3.37
CA ASP A 97 3.37 20.30 4.45
C ASP A 97 4.35 21.35 3.89
N ALA A 98 5.08 21.00 2.81
CA ALA A 98 5.97 21.93 2.13
C ALA A 98 5.22 23.13 1.54
N MET A 99 4.05 22.90 0.94
CA MET A 99 3.18 23.96 0.40
C MET A 99 2.64 24.84 1.53
N ALA A 100 2.19 24.26 2.64
CA ALA A 100 1.70 25.00 3.80
C ALA A 100 2.81 25.89 4.41
N GLN A 101 4.05 25.39 4.50
CA GLN A 101 5.19 26.21 4.93
C GLN A 101 5.50 27.35 3.96
N ALA A 102 5.48 27.08 2.65
CA ALA A 102 5.68 28.12 1.64
C ALA A 102 4.57 29.18 1.70
N MET A 103 3.31 28.76 1.80
CA MET A 103 2.15 29.64 1.94
C MET A 103 2.23 30.45 3.23
N LYS A 104 2.67 29.89 4.35
CA LYS A 104 2.90 30.67 5.59
C LYS A 104 3.95 31.77 5.41
N GLY A 105 5.00 31.51 4.63
CA GLY A 105 5.99 32.51 4.24
C GLY A 105 5.39 33.62 3.37
N VAL A 106 4.60 33.22 2.35
CA VAL A 106 3.88 34.14 1.46
C VAL A 106 2.84 34.95 2.23
N THR A 107 2.06 34.36 3.13
CA THR A 107 1.08 35.05 3.98
C THR A 107 1.76 36.03 4.94
N ARG A 108 2.93 35.71 5.49
CA ARG A 108 3.70 36.69 6.30
C ARG A 108 4.20 37.84 5.46
N ALA A 109 4.74 37.57 4.26
CA ALA A 109 5.14 38.61 3.32
C ALA A 109 3.94 39.46 2.89
N MET A 110 2.80 38.83 2.58
CA MET A 110 1.54 39.47 2.26
C MET A 110 0.97 40.22 3.45
N GLN A 111 1.05 39.76 4.70
CA GLN A 111 0.61 40.53 5.87
C GLN A 111 1.44 41.79 6.07
N ASN A 112 2.76 41.71 5.86
CA ASN A 112 3.64 42.87 5.87
C ASN A 112 3.31 43.84 4.71
N MET A 113 2.86 43.32 3.57
CA MET A 113 2.40 44.10 2.40
C MET A 113 0.96 44.65 2.56
N ASN A 114 0.08 43.92 3.25
CA ASN A 114 -1.34 44.18 3.49
C ASN A 114 -1.57 45.15 4.66
N ARG A 115 -0.56 45.35 5.52
CA ARG A 115 -0.47 46.57 6.34
C ARG A 115 -0.46 47.85 5.51
N GLN A 116 -0.21 47.78 4.20
CA GLN A 116 -0.21 48.92 3.28
C GLN A 116 -1.40 48.94 2.30
N LEU A 117 -2.18 47.86 2.10
CA LEU A 117 -3.29 47.80 1.13
C LEU A 117 -4.44 46.86 1.58
N ASN A 118 -5.70 47.25 1.36
CA ASN A 118 -6.96 46.72 1.93
C ASN A 118 -7.39 45.27 1.53
N LEU A 119 -8.22 44.67 2.41
CA LEU A 119 -8.33 43.23 2.79
C LEU A 119 -9.33 42.20 2.13
N PRO A 120 -10.17 42.40 1.10
CA PRO A 120 -11.27 41.43 0.83
C PRO A 120 -10.91 40.08 0.17
N GLN A 121 -9.78 39.95 -0.52
CA GLN A 121 -9.52 38.79 -1.41
C GLN A 121 -8.89 37.57 -0.69
N ILE A 122 -8.24 37.77 0.46
CA ILE A 122 -7.52 36.70 1.18
C ILE A 122 -8.48 35.74 1.90
N GLN A 123 -9.60 36.23 2.44
CA GLN A 123 -10.61 35.37 3.08
C GLN A 123 -11.25 34.37 2.09
N LYS A 124 -11.44 34.79 0.83
CA LYS A 124 -11.97 33.91 -0.23
C LYS A 124 -11.03 32.74 -0.55
N ILE A 125 -9.72 32.97 -0.55
CA ILE A 125 -8.74 31.93 -0.86
C ILE A 125 -8.67 30.88 0.26
N MET A 126 -8.78 31.31 1.52
CA MET A 126 -8.84 30.39 2.67
C MET A 126 -10.12 29.54 2.66
N MET A 127 -11.28 30.14 2.37
CA MET A 127 -12.55 29.39 2.24
C MET A 127 -12.53 28.38 1.09
N GLU A 128 -11.97 28.74 -0.06
CA GLU A 128 -11.90 27.81 -1.19
C GLU A 128 -10.94 26.64 -0.91
N PHE A 129 -9.88 26.87 -0.13
CA PHE A 129 -8.96 25.80 0.27
C PHE A 129 -9.60 24.79 1.23
N GLU A 130 -10.37 25.24 2.23
CA GLU A 130 -11.12 24.35 3.13
C GLU A 130 -12.12 23.48 2.35
N ARG A 131 -12.87 24.10 1.42
CA ARG A 131 -13.85 23.40 0.58
C ARG A 131 -13.24 22.31 -0.30
N GLN A 132 -12.04 22.55 -0.83
CA GLN A 132 -11.35 21.57 -1.68
C GLN A 132 -10.70 20.44 -0.88
N SER A 133 -10.31 20.67 0.38
CA SER A 133 -9.80 19.61 1.26
C SER A 133 -10.90 18.62 1.66
N GLU A 134 -12.09 19.10 2.03
CA GLU A 134 -13.22 18.20 2.38
C GLU A 134 -13.65 17.31 1.21
N ILE A 135 -13.63 17.84 -0.02
CA ILE A 135 -13.94 17.05 -1.23
C ILE A 135 -12.90 15.94 -1.47
N MET A 136 -11.65 16.18 -1.07
CA MET A 136 -10.57 15.20 -1.21
C MET A 136 -10.73 14.07 -0.18
N ASP A 137 -11.06 14.39 1.07
CA ASP A 137 -11.26 13.39 2.14
C ASP A 137 -12.45 12.46 1.85
N MET A 138 -13.58 12.98 1.35
CA MET A 138 -14.72 12.14 0.96
C MET A 138 -14.41 11.16 -0.18
N LYS A 139 -13.56 11.55 -1.14
CA LYS A 139 -13.18 10.65 -2.25
C LYS A 139 -12.28 9.50 -1.80
N GLU A 140 -11.50 9.70 -0.74
CA GLU A 140 -10.69 8.64 -0.16
C GLU A 140 -11.53 7.60 0.59
N GLU A 141 -12.61 8.03 1.27
CA GLU A 141 -13.51 7.14 2.01
C GLU A 141 -14.30 6.23 1.05
N MET A 142 -14.80 6.76 -0.07
CA MET A 142 -15.49 5.95 -1.10
C MET A 142 -14.58 4.95 -1.84
N MET A 143 -13.26 5.17 -1.84
CA MET A 143 -12.31 4.21 -2.42
C MET A 143 -11.97 3.04 -1.47
N GLY A 144 -12.22 3.19 -0.16
CA GLY A 144 -11.95 2.14 0.83
C GLY A 144 -13.00 1.02 0.83
N GLU A 145 -14.28 1.37 0.67
CA GLU A 145 -15.40 0.42 0.82
C GLU A 145 -15.59 -0.52 -0.39
N ALA A 146 -15.03 -0.22 -1.55
CA ALA A 146 -15.15 -1.07 -2.75
C ALA A 146 -14.13 -2.22 -2.83
N VAL A 147 -13.16 -2.27 -1.92
CA VAL A 147 -12.03 -3.22 -1.99
C VAL A 147 -12.20 -4.43 -1.05
N ASP A 148 -13.06 -4.35 -0.04
CA ASP A 148 -13.14 -5.37 1.03
C ASP A 148 -14.16 -6.51 0.78
N ASP A 149 -15.01 -6.44 -0.24
CA ASP A 149 -16.18 -7.35 -0.37
C ASP A 149 -16.03 -8.52 -1.36
N ALA A 150 -14.84 -8.79 -1.93
CA ALA A 150 -14.70 -9.71 -3.07
C ALA A 150 -13.87 -10.99 -2.84
N ILE A 151 -13.43 -11.30 -1.61
CA ILE A 151 -12.50 -12.42 -1.38
C ILE A 151 -12.87 -13.22 -0.13
N ALA A 152 -14.04 -13.87 -0.14
CA ALA A 152 -14.41 -14.82 0.91
C ALA A 152 -14.58 -16.25 0.34
N ASP A 153 -13.49 -17.02 0.47
CA ASP A 153 -13.41 -18.40 0.99
C ASP A 153 -14.12 -19.62 0.35
N GLU A 154 -14.90 -19.54 -0.74
CA GLU A 154 -15.52 -20.75 -1.35
C GLU A 154 -14.76 -21.39 -2.54
N ALA A 155 -13.75 -20.74 -3.12
CA ALA A 155 -13.13 -21.19 -4.38
C ALA A 155 -12.01 -22.26 -4.24
N ASP A 156 -11.52 -22.52 -3.02
CA ASP A 156 -10.26 -23.25 -2.81
C ASP A 156 -10.39 -24.78 -3.07
N GLU A 157 -11.55 -25.38 -2.80
CA GLU A 157 -11.77 -26.83 -3.04
C GLU A 157 -11.97 -27.13 -4.53
N GLU A 158 -12.79 -26.33 -5.22
CA GLU A 158 -13.05 -26.49 -6.66
C GLU A 158 -11.77 -26.28 -7.48
N GLU A 159 -10.95 -25.28 -7.13
CA GLU A 159 -9.66 -25.06 -7.80
C GLU A 159 -8.69 -26.23 -7.59
N THR A 160 -8.69 -26.83 -6.39
CA THR A 160 -7.86 -28.00 -6.09
C THR A 160 -8.26 -29.19 -6.96
N GLU A 161 -9.56 -29.49 -7.06
CA GLU A 161 -10.06 -30.60 -7.87
C GLU A 161 -9.79 -30.40 -9.36
N ALA A 162 -9.97 -29.17 -9.85
CA ALA A 162 -9.66 -28.81 -11.23
C ALA A 162 -8.17 -29.02 -11.56
N ILE A 163 -7.26 -28.70 -10.63
CA ILE A 163 -5.82 -28.94 -10.83
C ILE A 163 -5.54 -30.44 -10.90
N VAL A 164 -6.11 -31.25 -10.01
CA VAL A 164 -5.88 -32.71 -10.02
C VAL A 164 -6.41 -33.35 -11.31
N ALA A 165 -7.52 -32.85 -11.85
CA ALA A 165 -8.10 -33.35 -13.10
C ALA A 165 -7.28 -33.02 -14.37
N GLN A 166 -6.36 -32.06 -14.32
CA GLN A 166 -5.55 -31.60 -15.45
C GLN A 166 -4.20 -32.33 -15.61
N VAL A 167 -3.83 -33.20 -14.67
CA VAL A 167 -2.51 -33.87 -14.62
C VAL A 167 -2.64 -35.34 -15.00
#